data_AF-A0A3B1BSL7-F1
#
_entry.id   AF-A0A3B1BSL7-F1
#
_cell.length_a   1.000
_cell.length_b   1.000
_cell.length_c   1.000
_cell.angle_alpha   90.00
_cell.angle_beta   90.00
_cell.angle_gamma   90.00
#
_symmetry.space_group_name_H-M   'P 1'
#
loop_
_entity.id
_entity.type
_entity.pdbx_description
1 polymer ?
#
loop_
_entity_poly.entity_id
_entity_poly.type
_entity_poly.pdbx_seq_one_letter_code
_entity_poly.pdbx_strand_id
1 'polypeptide(L)'
;MTETLGKYLVACRQKKGLAVEEVAQITRINPRLICAAETDRFEELPGRVFIRGFLRSYAKVVGVDSADLIKRFESLGMVDVDRSPKLISMPLHNDSTGTSVMMLYAAIIVALVIIVAVYMFGPQIDADLPLSAHRGTAALQPAQKTPTAPMETETASTTETASATETAPTKDDDMTAVLEPAGGAPAQEAIQTTVTETGQAEVSETETSVEPDTAAPADLPYSLNIIAESDSWIRVVIDGESEREIILRAGNSVTWKAKKGYLISIGNVAGTKMFLNGEEIKLRQPTSNVLTMIRLPDSDSQ
;
A
#
# COMPACT_ATOMS: atom_id res chain seq x y z
N MET A 1 2.29 -12.17 42.58
CA MET A 1 2.03 -12.82 41.27
C MET A 1 2.24 -11.77 40.20
N THR A 2 2.84 -12.11 39.06
CA THR A 2 2.88 -11.22 37.89
C THR A 2 1.50 -11.17 37.24
N GLU A 3 1.01 -9.97 36.95
CA GLU A 3 -0.21 -9.79 36.16
C GLU A 3 0.12 -10.06 34.69
N THR A 4 -0.74 -10.81 33.98
CA THR A 4 -0.57 -11.07 32.55
C THR A 4 -1.14 -9.93 31.71
N LEU A 5 -0.74 -9.82 30.45
CA LEU A 5 -1.12 -8.69 29.62
C LEU A 5 -2.63 -8.70 29.33
N GLY A 6 -3.22 -9.87 29.10
CA GLY A 6 -4.65 -10.07 28.96
C GLY A 6 -5.43 -9.63 30.21
N LYS A 7 -4.98 -10.01 31.41
CA LYS A 7 -5.61 -9.58 32.67
C LYS A 7 -5.55 -8.06 32.86
N TYR A 8 -4.42 -7.44 32.53
CA TYR A 8 -4.29 -5.98 32.55
C TYR A 8 -5.27 -5.31 31.56
N LEU A 9 -5.43 -5.86 30.34
CA LEU A 9 -6.41 -5.38 29.36
C LEU A 9 -7.86 -5.50 29.87
N VAL A 10 -8.22 -6.63 30.49
CA VAL A 10 -9.53 -6.85 31.13
C VAL A 10 -9.77 -5.80 32.22
N ALA A 11 -8.81 -5.59 33.13
CA ALA A 11 -8.92 -4.64 34.22
C ALA A 11 -9.11 -3.19 33.71
N CYS A 12 -8.38 -2.80 32.65
CA CYS A 12 -8.54 -1.49 32.02
C CYS A 12 -9.90 -1.31 31.34
N ARG A 13 -10.44 -2.35 30.67
CA ARG A 13 -11.79 -2.31 30.08
C ARG A 13 -12.89 -2.25 31.15
N GLN A 14 -12.79 -3.08 32.19
CA GLN A 14 -13.73 -3.08 33.31
C GLN A 14 -13.73 -1.72 34.05
N LYS A 15 -12.56 -1.10 34.23
CA LYS A 15 -12.43 0.26 34.79
C LYS A 15 -13.10 1.35 33.94
N LYS A 16 -13.36 1.09 32.66
CA LYS A 16 -14.15 1.96 31.75
C LYS A 16 -15.63 1.58 31.69
N GLY A 17 -16.05 0.48 32.33
CA GLY A 17 -17.43 -0.02 32.30
C GLY A 17 -17.84 -0.69 30.98
N LEU A 18 -16.91 -0.93 30.05
CA LEU A 18 -17.23 -1.37 28.69
C LEU A 18 -17.38 -2.89 28.55
N ALA A 19 -18.36 -3.34 27.77
CA ALA A 19 -18.48 -4.72 27.30
C ALA A 19 -17.43 -5.06 26.22
N VAL A 20 -17.20 -6.35 25.97
CA VAL A 20 -16.31 -6.80 24.87
C VAL A 20 -16.89 -6.39 23.52
N GLU A 21 -18.21 -6.47 23.41
CA GLU A 21 -19.02 -6.17 22.23
C GLU A 21 -18.98 -4.67 21.89
N GLU A 22 -18.96 -3.79 22.89
CA GLU A 22 -18.81 -2.34 22.70
C GLU A 22 -17.40 -2.00 22.19
N VAL A 23 -16.35 -2.57 22.80
CA VAL A 23 -14.97 -2.39 22.32
C VAL A 23 -14.82 -2.96 20.91
N ALA A 24 -15.48 -4.07 20.58
CA ALA A 24 -15.52 -4.63 19.22
C ALA A 24 -16.17 -3.67 18.21
N GLN A 25 -17.32 -3.07 18.55
CA GLN A 25 -18.00 -2.09 17.69
C GLN A 25 -17.17 -0.82 17.48
N ILE A 26 -16.54 -0.29 18.53
CA ILE A 26 -15.74 0.95 18.48
C ILE A 26 -14.42 0.72 17.72
N THR A 27 -13.71 -0.38 18.01
CA THR A 27 -12.42 -0.69 17.34
C THR A 27 -12.56 -1.31 15.95
N ARG A 28 -13.76 -1.80 15.61
CA ARG A 28 -14.05 -2.68 14.45
C ARG A 28 -13.25 -3.99 14.43
N ILE A 29 -12.73 -4.41 15.58
CA ILE A 29 -12.09 -5.72 15.77
C ILE A 29 -13.16 -6.76 16.14
N ASN A 30 -13.07 -7.97 15.61
CA ASN A 30 -14.02 -9.05 15.92
C ASN A 30 -13.97 -9.40 17.44
N PRO A 31 -15.11 -9.57 18.14
CA PRO A 31 -15.15 -9.88 19.57
C PRO A 31 -14.28 -11.06 20.00
N ARG A 32 -14.15 -12.11 19.16
CA ARG A 32 -13.29 -13.27 19.43
C ARG A 32 -11.82 -12.87 19.57
N LEU A 33 -11.34 -11.93 18.74
CA LEU A 33 -9.95 -11.48 18.77
C LEU A 33 -9.66 -10.59 20.00
N ILE A 34 -10.65 -9.85 20.48
CA ILE A 34 -10.56 -9.12 21.75
C ILE A 34 -10.51 -10.12 22.92
N CYS A 35 -11.39 -11.12 22.94
CA CYS A 35 -11.37 -12.19 23.93
C CYS A 35 -10.03 -12.97 23.92
N ALA A 36 -9.45 -13.22 22.74
CA ALA A 36 -8.13 -13.84 22.60
C ALA A 36 -7.04 -12.98 23.25
N ALA A 37 -6.98 -11.69 22.95
CA ALA A 37 -6.02 -10.76 23.57
C ALA A 37 -6.22 -10.61 25.09
N GLU A 38 -7.47 -10.56 25.57
CA GLU A 38 -7.82 -10.51 26.99
C GLU A 38 -7.54 -11.82 27.74
N THR A 39 -7.36 -12.94 27.03
CA THR A 39 -6.98 -14.26 27.60
C THR A 39 -5.56 -14.69 27.24
N ASP A 40 -4.70 -13.72 26.88
CA ASP A 40 -3.29 -13.90 26.52
C ASP A 40 -3.01 -14.86 25.33
N ARG A 41 -4.04 -15.25 24.57
CA ARG A 41 -3.96 -16.13 23.38
C ARG A 41 -3.63 -15.36 22.12
N PHE A 42 -2.44 -14.77 22.08
CA PHE A 42 -1.96 -13.96 20.96
C PHE A 42 -1.72 -14.78 19.67
N GLU A 43 -1.74 -16.11 19.75
CA GLU A 43 -1.63 -17.06 18.64
C GLU A 43 -2.92 -17.18 17.82
N GLU A 44 -4.10 -16.90 18.40
CA GLU A 44 -5.37 -16.86 17.67
C GLU A 44 -5.54 -15.57 16.84
N LEU A 45 -4.61 -14.62 16.94
CA LEU A 45 -4.69 -13.33 16.24
C LEU A 45 -4.11 -13.43 14.81
N PRO A 46 -4.77 -12.82 13.80
CA PRO A 46 -4.33 -12.88 12.41
C PRO A 46 -3.02 -12.08 12.19
N GLY A 47 -1.88 -12.76 12.31
CA GLY A 47 -0.55 -12.24 11.97
C GLY A 47 0.05 -11.30 13.02
N ARG A 48 1.29 -11.60 13.43
CA ARG A 48 1.97 -10.93 14.56
C ARG A 48 2.21 -9.41 14.33
N VAL A 49 2.25 -8.99 13.07
CA VAL A 49 2.32 -7.58 12.64
C VAL A 49 1.05 -6.81 13.03
N PHE A 50 -0.13 -7.40 12.85
CA PHE A 50 -1.42 -6.74 13.09
C PHE A 50 -1.71 -6.55 14.59
N ILE A 51 -1.16 -7.41 15.46
CA ILE A 51 -1.31 -7.34 16.91
C ILE A 51 -0.92 -5.95 17.45
N ARG A 52 0.16 -5.34 16.94
CA ARG A 52 0.58 -3.98 17.32
C ARG A 52 -0.47 -2.91 16.96
N GLY A 53 -1.17 -3.09 15.84
CA GLY A 53 -2.30 -2.24 15.43
C GLY A 53 -3.53 -2.44 16.31
N PHE A 54 -3.86 -3.69 16.64
CA PHE A 54 -4.98 -4.03 17.52
C PHE A 54 -4.79 -3.50 18.93
N LEU A 55 -3.60 -3.70 19.53
CA LEU A 55 -3.26 -3.15 20.85
C LEU A 55 -3.35 -1.62 20.87
N ARG A 56 -2.91 -0.93 19.82
CA ARG A 56 -3.06 0.53 19.71
C ARG A 56 -4.52 0.97 19.61
N SER A 57 -5.35 0.26 18.84
CA SER A 57 -6.78 0.54 18.71
C SER A 57 -7.52 0.33 20.05
N TYR A 58 -7.28 -0.83 20.69
CA TYR A 58 -7.84 -1.16 22.00
C TYR A 58 -7.41 -0.16 23.09
N ALA A 59 -6.10 0.15 23.16
CA ALA A 59 -5.55 1.12 24.12
C ALA A 59 -6.23 2.49 24.04
N LYS A 60 -6.52 2.97 22.82
CA LYS A 60 -7.24 4.22 22.58
C LYS A 60 -8.67 4.19 23.16
N VAL A 61 -9.35 3.05 23.11
CA VAL A 61 -10.72 2.88 23.64
C VAL A 61 -10.71 2.77 25.17
N VAL A 62 -9.84 1.94 25.75
CA VAL A 62 -9.75 1.81 27.21
C VAL A 62 -9.02 2.97 27.89
N GLY A 63 -8.38 3.86 27.12
CA GLY A 63 -7.73 5.08 27.60
C GLY A 63 -6.41 4.83 28.34
N VAL A 64 -5.58 3.91 27.84
CA VAL A 64 -4.22 3.66 28.34
C VAL A 64 -3.17 4.03 27.28
N ASP A 65 -1.91 4.19 27.69
CA ASP A 65 -0.84 4.40 26.72
C ASP A 65 -0.61 3.16 25.85
N SER A 66 -0.67 3.36 24.54
CA SER A 66 -0.38 2.32 23.55
C SER A 66 1.10 1.96 23.45
N ALA A 67 2.03 2.87 23.80
CA ALA A 67 3.46 2.60 23.70
C ALA A 67 3.94 1.66 24.81
N ASP A 68 3.57 1.92 26.07
CA ASP A 68 3.81 1.00 27.19
C ASP A 68 3.11 -0.35 26.96
N LEU A 69 1.87 -0.36 26.45
CA LEU A 69 1.15 -1.61 26.16
C LEU A 69 1.86 -2.47 25.09
N ILE A 70 2.34 -1.86 23.99
CA ILE A 70 3.12 -2.56 22.97
C ILE A 70 4.46 -3.03 23.54
N LYS A 71 5.14 -2.22 24.36
CA LYS A 71 6.39 -2.60 25.03
C LYS A 71 6.21 -3.79 25.98
N ARG A 72 5.11 -3.85 26.72
CA ARG A 72 4.74 -5.02 27.54
C ARG A 72 4.55 -6.25 26.67
N PHE A 73 3.82 -6.14 25.55
CA PHE A 73 3.64 -7.25 24.61
C PHE A 73 4.97 -7.76 24.04
N GLU A 74 5.84 -6.86 23.61
CA GLU A 74 7.17 -7.23 23.08
C GLU A 74 8.08 -7.85 24.15
N SER A 75 7.90 -7.48 25.43
CA SER A 75 8.66 -8.08 26.54
C SER A 75 8.31 -9.54 26.87
N LEU A 76 7.20 -10.09 26.34
CA LEU A 76 6.76 -11.47 26.58
C LEU A 76 7.60 -12.53 25.84
N GLY A 77 8.78 -12.18 25.32
CA GLY A 77 9.52 -13.02 24.35
C GLY A 77 8.81 -13.16 23.00
N MET A 78 7.70 -12.44 22.81
CA MET A 78 6.82 -12.44 21.63
C MET A 78 7.44 -11.70 20.44
N VAL A 79 8.77 -11.79 20.26
CA VAL A 79 9.53 -11.15 19.19
C VAL A 79 10.27 -12.23 18.41
N ASP A 80 9.66 -12.68 17.31
CA ASP A 80 10.46 -12.78 16.11
C ASP A 80 10.60 -11.36 15.53
N VAL A 81 11.78 -11.01 15.04
CA VAL A 81 12.04 -9.75 14.35
C VAL A 81 11.64 -9.94 12.88
N ASP A 82 10.40 -10.41 12.68
CA ASP A 82 9.84 -10.47 11.35
C ASP A 82 9.81 -9.05 10.79
N ARG A 83 10.44 -8.94 9.64
CA ARG A 83 10.99 -7.69 9.14
C ARG A 83 9.80 -6.76 8.96
N SER A 84 9.93 -5.50 9.38
CA SER A 84 9.19 -4.47 8.65
C SER A 84 9.52 -4.73 7.18
N PRO A 85 8.53 -4.96 6.29
CA PRO A 85 8.85 -5.12 4.90
C PRO A 85 9.67 -3.90 4.56
N LYS A 86 10.90 -4.12 4.09
CA LYS A 86 11.60 -3.06 3.39
C LYS A 86 10.71 -2.81 2.19
N LEU A 87 9.81 -1.84 2.36
CA LEU A 87 9.36 -1.00 1.29
C LEU A 87 10.66 -0.53 0.69
N ILE A 88 11.07 -1.24 -0.36
CA ILE A 88 11.86 -0.66 -1.41
C ILE A 88 10.95 0.46 -1.88
N SER A 89 11.14 1.63 -1.25
CA SER A 89 10.80 2.91 -1.83
C SER A 89 11.56 2.91 -3.13
N MET A 90 10.94 2.34 -4.15
CA MET A 90 11.51 2.18 -5.46
C MET A 90 12.00 3.57 -5.82
N PRO A 91 13.33 3.78 -5.96
CA PRO A 91 13.80 5.10 -6.30
C PRO A 91 13.09 5.40 -7.61
N LEU A 92 12.22 6.41 -7.58
CA LEU A 92 11.62 6.93 -8.80
C LEU A 92 12.77 7.66 -9.48
N HIS A 93 13.63 6.87 -10.13
CA HIS A 93 14.87 7.27 -10.78
C HIS A 93 14.45 8.00 -12.05
N ASN A 94 13.96 9.21 -11.83
CA ASN A 94 13.70 10.19 -12.85
C ASN A 94 15.06 10.66 -13.35
N ASP A 95 15.66 9.87 -14.24
CA ASP A 95 16.97 10.08 -14.83
C ASP A 95 16.96 11.19 -15.90
N SER A 96 16.17 12.24 -15.65
CA SER A 96 16.25 13.54 -16.33
C SER A 96 17.56 14.29 -16.01
N THR A 97 18.43 13.73 -15.17
CA THR A 97 19.84 14.13 -15.04
C THR A 97 20.56 14.06 -16.38
N GLY A 98 20.27 13.04 -17.21
CA GLY A 98 20.78 12.96 -18.58
C GLY A 98 20.29 14.12 -19.46
N THR A 99 18.98 14.36 -19.51
CA THR A 99 18.39 15.40 -20.38
C THR A 99 18.71 16.82 -19.93
N SER A 100 18.82 17.10 -18.64
CA SER A 100 19.19 18.42 -18.12
C SER A 100 20.65 18.78 -18.46
N VAL A 101 21.59 17.84 -18.26
CA VAL A 101 22.99 18.04 -18.64
C VAL A 101 23.16 18.09 -20.16
N MET A 102 22.43 17.28 -20.91
CA MET A 102 22.43 17.32 -22.38
C MET A 102 21.87 18.66 -22.92
N MET A 103 20.81 19.21 -22.32
CA MET A 103 20.31 20.54 -22.67
C MET A 103 21.31 21.65 -22.31
N LEU A 104 22.04 21.52 -21.20
CA LEU A 104 23.10 22.48 -20.84
C LEU A 104 24.23 22.47 -21.89
N TYR A 105 24.71 21.29 -22.30
CA TYR A 105 25.71 21.20 -23.37
C TYR A 105 25.18 21.70 -24.72
N ALA A 106 23.93 21.39 -25.08
CA ALA A 106 23.30 21.93 -26.28
C ALA A 106 23.19 23.46 -26.25
N ALA A 107 22.80 24.06 -25.12
CA ALA A 107 22.74 25.51 -24.93
C ALA A 107 24.14 26.16 -25.02
N ILE A 108 25.18 25.53 -24.45
CA ILE A 108 26.57 25.99 -24.57
C ILE A 108 27.03 25.94 -26.03
N ILE A 109 26.75 24.86 -26.76
CA ILE A 109 27.10 24.73 -28.19
C ILE A 109 26.38 25.80 -29.03
N VAL A 110 25.07 26.00 -28.81
CA VAL A 110 24.29 27.03 -29.51
C VAL A 110 24.81 28.43 -29.19
N ALA A 111 25.14 28.73 -27.93
CA ALA A 111 25.73 30.01 -27.55
C ALA A 111 27.09 30.24 -28.21
N LEU A 112 27.94 29.20 -28.29
CA LEU A 112 29.26 29.28 -28.94
C LEU A 112 29.12 29.49 -30.47
N VAL A 113 28.17 28.81 -31.11
CA VAL A 113 27.82 29.04 -32.53
C VAL A 113 27.31 30.46 -32.75
N ILE A 114 26.47 31.00 -31.86
CA ILE A 114 26.00 32.40 -31.93
C ILE A 114 27.17 33.38 -31.75
N ILE A 115 28.08 33.14 -30.81
CA ILE A 115 29.27 33.99 -30.61
C ILE A 115 30.16 33.98 -31.86
N VAL A 116 30.41 32.82 -32.47
CA VAL A 116 31.19 32.71 -33.73
C VAL A 116 30.45 33.38 -34.89
N ALA A 117 29.12 33.24 -34.99
CA ALA A 117 28.32 33.94 -35.98
C ALA A 117 28.39 35.47 -35.82
N VAL A 118 28.32 35.99 -34.59
CA VAL A 118 28.50 37.42 -34.29
C VAL A 118 29.95 37.87 -34.58
N TYR A 119 30.95 37.01 -34.41
CA TYR A 119 32.34 37.34 -34.75
C TYR A 119 32.63 37.31 -36.27
N MET A 120 31.81 36.61 -37.07
CA MET A 120 31.96 36.47 -38.52
C MET A 120 31.00 37.34 -39.35
N PHE A 121 29.83 37.68 -38.81
CA PHE A 121 28.75 38.44 -39.45
C PHE A 121 28.26 39.63 -38.60
N GLY A 122 28.91 39.92 -37.47
CA GLY A 122 28.58 41.09 -36.66
C GLY A 122 28.75 42.39 -37.47
N PRO A 123 27.76 43.29 -37.48
CA PRO A 123 27.95 44.61 -38.08
C PRO A 123 29.06 45.36 -37.33
N GLN A 124 29.88 46.12 -38.07
CA GLN A 124 30.79 47.08 -37.45
C GLN A 124 29.93 48.07 -36.64
N ILE A 125 30.12 48.12 -35.32
CA ILE A 125 29.36 49.00 -34.45
C ILE A 125 30.06 50.36 -34.41
N ASP A 126 29.70 51.22 -35.36
CA ASP A 126 30.09 52.63 -35.33
C ASP A 126 29.48 53.29 -34.08
N ALA A 127 30.34 53.70 -33.16
CA ALA A 127 29.98 54.07 -31.79
C ALA A 127 29.62 55.56 -31.64
N ASP A 128 28.56 56.02 -32.30
CA ASP A 128 28.04 57.37 -32.14
C ASP A 128 27.37 57.57 -30.78
N LEU A 129 28.09 58.19 -29.84
CA LEU A 129 27.53 58.70 -28.58
C LEU A 129 26.91 60.10 -28.80
N PRO A 130 25.59 60.29 -28.69
CA PRO A 130 24.97 61.61 -28.77
C PRO A 130 25.24 62.43 -27.50
N LEU A 131 26.37 63.15 -27.48
CA LEU A 131 26.73 64.09 -26.41
C LEU A 131 25.90 65.40 -26.52
N SER A 132 24.62 65.34 -26.15
CA SER A 132 23.74 66.53 -26.14
C SER A 132 23.68 67.21 -24.78
N ALA A 133 24.63 68.12 -24.53
CA ALA A 133 24.63 68.95 -23.34
C ALA A 133 23.61 70.10 -23.45
N HIS A 134 22.68 70.19 -22.50
CA HIS A 134 21.93 71.42 -22.20
C HIS A 134 22.12 71.79 -20.73
N ARG A 135 22.58 73.03 -20.51
CA ARG A 135 22.98 73.56 -19.21
C ARG A 135 22.47 74.99 -19.06
N GLY A 136 21.58 75.21 -18.10
CA GLY A 136 20.93 76.49 -17.83
C GLY A 136 19.46 76.29 -17.45
N THR A 137 18.89 76.94 -16.43
CA THR A 137 19.52 77.89 -15.49
C THR A 137 18.80 77.92 -14.12
N ALA A 138 19.59 78.19 -13.08
CA ALA A 138 19.32 78.30 -11.64
C ALA A 138 17.98 78.88 -11.11
N ALA A 139 17.47 78.25 -10.03
CA ALA A 139 16.83 78.85 -8.84
C ALA A 139 16.82 77.77 -7.72
N LEU A 140 17.51 77.88 -6.56
CA LEU A 140 17.35 78.75 -5.38
C LEU A 140 16.40 78.23 -4.25
N GLN A 141 16.99 77.38 -3.38
CA GLN A 141 16.86 77.36 -1.89
C GLN A 141 15.55 76.89 -1.18
N PRO A 142 15.57 76.60 0.16
CA PRO A 142 14.78 75.51 0.77
C PRO A 142 13.94 75.85 2.05
N ALA A 143 13.47 74.80 2.74
CA ALA A 143 12.77 74.73 4.04
C ALA A 143 11.22 75.01 3.99
N GLN A 144 10.37 74.63 4.97
CA GLN A 144 10.61 74.21 6.36
C GLN A 144 9.48 73.34 7.01
N LYS A 145 9.87 72.26 7.72
CA LYS A 145 9.27 71.54 8.90
C LYS A 145 7.80 71.02 8.96
N THR A 146 7.72 69.77 9.42
CA THR A 146 6.80 69.02 10.34
C THR A 146 6.07 69.80 11.47
N PRO A 147 5.18 69.19 12.32
CA PRO A 147 4.64 67.79 12.38
C PRO A 147 3.10 67.67 12.61
N THR A 148 2.56 66.45 12.77
CA THR A 148 1.75 65.99 13.95
C THR A 148 1.25 64.54 13.81
N ALA A 149 1.32 63.77 14.89
CA ALA A 149 0.73 62.45 15.21
C ALA A 149 0.43 62.45 16.74
N PRO A 150 -0.08 61.41 17.43
CA PRO A 150 -0.51 60.06 17.02
C PRO A 150 -2.05 59.86 17.17
N MET A 151 -2.74 58.94 17.90
CA MET A 151 -2.41 57.91 18.90
C MET A 151 -3.56 56.88 19.12
N GLU A 152 -3.21 55.58 19.17
CA GLU A 152 -3.82 54.47 19.95
C GLU A 152 -5.33 54.10 19.78
N THR A 153 -5.91 53.08 20.45
CA THR A 153 -5.64 51.62 20.71
C THR A 153 -6.83 51.10 21.57
N GLU A 154 -6.93 49.78 21.87
CA GLU A 154 -7.86 49.15 22.83
C GLU A 154 -9.36 49.04 22.44
N THR A 155 -10.20 48.12 22.96
CA THR A 155 -9.99 46.77 23.57
C THR A 155 -11.31 45.97 23.49
N ALA A 156 -11.27 44.65 23.71
CA ALA A 156 -12.38 43.71 23.60
C ALA A 156 -13.51 43.84 24.65
N SER A 157 -14.67 43.23 24.39
CA SER A 157 -15.55 42.66 25.42
C SER A 157 -16.50 41.57 24.87
N THR A 158 -17.16 40.83 25.77
CA THR A 158 -17.94 39.59 25.53
C THR A 158 -19.35 39.68 26.11
N THR A 159 -20.37 39.17 25.40
CA THR A 159 -21.70 38.75 25.90
C THR A 159 -22.26 37.79 24.83
N GLU A 160 -22.44 36.49 25.02
CA GLU A 160 -23.34 35.74 25.92
C GLU A 160 -24.83 35.79 25.50
N THR A 161 -25.48 34.62 25.39
CA THR A 161 -26.90 34.30 25.73
C THR A 161 -27.36 33.02 25.01
N ALA A 162 -28.12 32.18 25.70
CA ALA A 162 -28.55 30.86 25.25
C ALA A 162 -29.78 30.85 24.31
N SER A 163 -30.05 29.69 23.71
CA SER A 163 -31.43 29.28 23.42
C SER A 163 -31.57 27.76 23.54
N ALA A 164 -32.56 27.30 24.29
CA ALA A 164 -32.94 25.91 24.45
C ALA A 164 -34.47 25.80 24.64
N THR A 165 -35.13 25.03 23.79
CA THR A 165 -36.57 24.67 23.76
C THR A 165 -36.64 23.63 22.63
N GLU A 166 -36.90 22.33 22.81
CA GLU A 166 -37.91 21.60 23.59
C GLU A 166 -39.34 21.82 23.10
N THR A 167 -39.86 20.87 22.31
CA THR A 167 -41.31 20.63 22.23
C THR A 167 -41.58 19.17 21.85
N ALA A 168 -42.26 18.44 22.72
CA ALA A 168 -42.89 17.13 22.42
C ALA A 168 -44.41 17.32 22.25
N PRO A 169 -45.11 16.39 21.57
CA PRO A 169 -45.98 15.45 22.30
C PRO A 169 -45.88 14.00 21.75
N THR A 170 -46.16 12.87 22.45
CA THR A 170 -47.43 12.36 23.04
C THR A 170 -48.63 12.40 22.09
N LYS A 171 -49.54 11.41 21.96
CA LYS A 171 -49.76 10.02 22.48
C LYS A 171 -50.69 9.29 21.43
N ASP A 172 -51.23 8.07 21.49
CA ASP A 172 -51.39 7.01 22.51
C ASP A 172 -51.65 5.62 21.85
N ASP A 173 -51.90 4.55 22.66
CA ASP A 173 -52.47 3.21 22.34
C ASP A 173 -51.73 2.31 21.31
N ASP A 174 -51.32 1.06 21.60
CA ASP A 174 -51.98 -0.17 22.09
C ASP A 174 -52.71 -1.02 21.03
N MET A 175 -52.25 -2.26 20.87
CA MET A 175 -53.08 -3.48 21.01
C MET A 175 -52.20 -4.72 21.11
N THR A 176 -52.53 -5.65 22.00
CA THR A 176 -51.85 -6.95 22.16
C THR A 176 -52.55 -8.05 21.34
N ALA A 177 -51.79 -8.88 20.60
CA ALA A 177 -52.33 -10.09 19.98
C ALA A 177 -51.29 -11.24 19.94
N VAL A 178 -51.67 -12.38 20.50
CA VAL A 178 -50.96 -13.67 20.42
C VAL A 178 -51.72 -14.57 19.45
N LEU A 179 -51.03 -15.37 18.63
CA LEU A 179 -51.45 -16.73 18.22
C LEU A 179 -50.31 -17.46 17.48
N GLU A 180 -50.37 -18.80 17.47
CA GLU A 180 -49.29 -19.70 17.02
C GLU A 180 -49.82 -20.70 15.93
N PRO A 181 -49.24 -21.88 15.61
CA PRO A 181 -48.70 -22.10 14.26
C PRO A 181 -49.38 -23.18 13.40
N ALA A 182 -49.21 -23.06 12.08
CA ALA A 182 -49.21 -24.14 11.07
C ALA A 182 -48.54 -23.60 9.79
N GLY A 183 -47.95 -24.38 8.88
CA GLY A 183 -47.74 -25.84 8.85
C GLY A 183 -47.65 -26.30 7.38
N GLY A 184 -46.60 -27.01 6.98
CA GLY A 184 -46.45 -27.48 5.59
C GLY A 184 -45.01 -27.89 5.23
N ALA A 185 -44.83 -29.18 4.97
CA ALA A 185 -43.61 -29.76 4.39
C ALA A 185 -44.00 -30.53 3.10
N PRO A 186 -43.15 -31.44 2.56
CA PRO A 186 -42.17 -31.13 1.53
C PRO A 186 -42.51 -31.76 0.17
N ALA A 187 -41.70 -31.49 -0.86
CA ALA A 187 -41.73 -32.22 -2.13
C ALA A 187 -40.30 -32.55 -2.62
N GLN A 188 -40.16 -33.71 -3.27
CA GLN A 188 -38.92 -34.20 -3.89
C GLN A 188 -39.23 -34.60 -5.33
N GLU A 189 -38.33 -34.28 -6.26
CA GLU A 189 -38.01 -35.02 -7.51
C GLU A 189 -36.81 -34.27 -8.13
N ALA A 190 -35.65 -34.84 -8.47
CA ALA A 190 -35.32 -36.10 -9.14
C ALA A 190 -35.62 -36.09 -10.65
N ILE A 191 -34.57 -35.92 -11.45
CA ILE A 191 -34.43 -36.42 -12.84
C ILE A 191 -32.92 -36.58 -13.12
N GLN A 192 -32.57 -37.45 -14.06
CA GLN A 192 -31.24 -37.99 -14.32
C GLN A 192 -30.91 -37.89 -15.82
N THR A 193 -29.68 -38.26 -16.24
CA THR A 193 -29.18 -38.24 -17.65
C THR A 193 -28.75 -36.81 -18.06
N THR A 194 -27.66 -36.58 -18.81
CA THR A 194 -27.14 -37.36 -19.95
C THR A 194 -25.62 -37.46 -20.01
N VAL A 195 -25.11 -38.62 -20.45
CA VAL A 195 -23.73 -38.82 -20.90
C VAL A 195 -23.70 -38.62 -22.42
N THR A 196 -22.72 -37.87 -22.92
CA THR A 196 -22.39 -37.80 -24.36
C THR A 196 -20.89 -38.04 -24.54
N GLU A 197 -20.55 -38.82 -25.55
CA GLU A 197 -19.22 -39.36 -25.83
C GLU A 197 -18.56 -38.63 -27.03
N THR A 198 -17.29 -38.97 -27.31
CA THR A 198 -16.57 -38.73 -28.58
C THR A 198 -16.10 -37.30 -28.85
N GLY A 199 -14.79 -37.15 -29.14
CA GLY A 199 -14.19 -35.86 -29.52
C GLY A 199 -12.65 -35.84 -29.62
N GLN A 200 -12.01 -36.91 -30.12
CA GLN A 200 -10.54 -36.96 -30.25
C GLN A 200 -10.07 -36.64 -31.67
N ALA A 201 -9.65 -35.40 -31.89
CA ALA A 201 -8.98 -34.85 -33.09
C ALA A 201 -8.43 -33.45 -32.73
N GLU A 202 -7.30 -32.95 -33.25
CA GLU A 202 -6.20 -33.56 -34.01
C GLU A 202 -4.93 -32.71 -33.74
N VAL A 203 -3.74 -33.21 -34.08
CA VAL A 203 -2.48 -32.48 -33.88
C VAL A 203 -2.35 -31.36 -34.91
N SER A 204 -1.96 -30.16 -34.48
CA SER A 204 -1.44 -29.13 -35.39
C SER A 204 -0.26 -28.42 -34.74
N GLU A 205 0.93 -28.93 -35.04
CA GLU A 205 2.19 -28.25 -34.75
C GLU A 205 2.35 -27.04 -35.67
N THR A 206 2.95 -25.96 -35.18
CA THR A 206 3.49 -24.89 -36.03
C THR A 206 4.73 -24.33 -35.36
N GLU A 207 5.88 -24.87 -35.76
CA GLU A 207 7.18 -24.36 -35.32
C GLU A 207 7.47 -22.98 -35.94
N THR A 208 7.77 -21.99 -35.10
CA THR A 208 8.56 -20.79 -35.42
C THR A 208 9.13 -20.31 -34.07
N SER A 209 10.28 -20.78 -33.58
CA SER A 209 11.60 -20.99 -34.19
C SER A 209 12.44 -19.71 -34.30
N VAL A 210 13.20 -19.45 -33.21
CA VAL A 210 14.43 -18.61 -33.05
C VAL A 210 14.36 -17.09 -33.39
N GLU A 211 15.23 -16.21 -32.86
CA GLU A 211 16.55 -16.36 -32.19
C GLU A 211 16.68 -15.70 -30.78
N PRO A 212 17.74 -16.03 -30.00
CA PRO A 212 18.03 -15.51 -28.65
C PRO A 212 19.20 -14.49 -28.60
N ASP A 213 19.43 -13.84 -27.44
CA ASP A 213 20.75 -13.80 -26.77
C ASP A 213 20.70 -13.24 -25.33
N THR A 214 21.29 -13.96 -24.38
CA THR A 214 22.23 -13.48 -23.33
C THR A 214 22.48 -14.64 -22.37
N ALA A 215 23.65 -15.29 -22.46
CA ALA A 215 23.95 -16.50 -21.69
C ALA A 215 24.40 -16.24 -20.23
N ALA A 216 23.79 -16.94 -19.28
CA ALA A 216 24.25 -17.09 -17.89
C ALA A 216 23.81 -18.47 -17.33
N PRO A 217 24.59 -19.07 -16.41
CA PRO A 217 25.09 -20.44 -16.58
C PRO A 217 24.05 -21.56 -16.54
N ALA A 218 24.43 -22.68 -17.16
CA ALA A 218 23.68 -23.93 -17.21
C ALA A 218 24.17 -24.92 -16.13
N ASP A 219 24.14 -24.47 -14.87
CA ASP A 219 24.64 -25.24 -13.71
C ASP A 219 23.74 -25.01 -12.47
N LEU A 220 22.43 -24.92 -12.72
CA LEU A 220 21.37 -24.63 -11.75
C LEU A 220 20.25 -25.66 -11.96
N PRO A 221 20.07 -26.64 -11.04
CA PRO A 221 19.19 -27.81 -11.25
C PRO A 221 17.69 -27.49 -11.26
N TYR A 222 17.28 -26.27 -10.90
CA TYR A 222 15.89 -25.86 -10.90
C TYR A 222 15.68 -24.60 -11.75
N SER A 223 15.05 -24.75 -12.90
CA SER A 223 14.59 -23.64 -13.76
C SER A 223 13.07 -23.53 -13.65
N LEU A 224 12.57 -22.39 -13.19
CA LEU A 224 11.14 -22.14 -13.01
C LEU A 224 10.65 -21.09 -14.01
N ASN A 225 9.67 -21.45 -14.84
CA ASN A 225 8.96 -20.55 -15.73
C ASN A 225 7.54 -20.31 -15.19
N ILE A 226 7.10 -19.05 -15.11
CA ILE A 226 5.74 -18.67 -14.74
C ILE A 226 5.14 -17.85 -15.87
N ILE A 227 3.92 -18.19 -16.30
CA ILE A 227 3.18 -17.54 -17.38
C ILE A 227 1.87 -16.97 -16.82
N ALA A 228 1.61 -15.68 -17.05
CA ALA A 228 0.35 -15.05 -16.67
C ALA A 228 -0.66 -15.07 -17.82
N GLU A 229 -1.80 -15.71 -17.62
CA GLU A 229 -2.99 -15.59 -18.48
C GLU A 229 -3.84 -14.38 -18.05
N SER A 230 -3.61 -13.85 -16.85
CA SER A 230 -4.21 -12.61 -16.33
C SER A 230 -3.24 -11.92 -15.37
N ASP A 231 -3.38 -10.60 -15.19
CA ASP A 231 -2.51 -9.82 -14.31
C ASP A 231 -2.42 -10.44 -12.90
N SER A 232 -1.19 -10.68 -12.45
CA SER A 232 -0.87 -11.45 -11.25
C SER A 232 0.38 -10.87 -10.59
N TRP A 233 0.32 -10.54 -9.29
CA TRP A 233 1.54 -10.24 -8.54
C TRP A 233 2.20 -11.55 -8.11
N ILE A 234 3.52 -11.63 -8.26
CA ILE A 234 4.33 -12.79 -7.91
C ILE A 234 5.44 -12.32 -6.98
N ARG A 235 5.49 -12.93 -5.81
CA ARG A 235 6.51 -12.73 -4.78
C ARG A 235 7.36 -13.99 -4.70
N VAL A 236 8.67 -13.88 -4.86
CA VAL A 236 9.62 -15.00 -4.90
C VAL A 236 10.83 -14.76 -4.00
N VAL A 237 11.25 -15.80 -3.29
CA VAL A 237 12.58 -15.94 -2.70
C VAL A 237 13.28 -17.08 -3.40
N ILE A 238 14.50 -16.85 -3.92
CA ILE A 238 15.34 -17.89 -4.52
C ILE A 238 16.45 -18.27 -3.52
N ASP A 239 16.70 -19.56 -3.31
CA ASP A 239 17.82 -20.12 -2.53
C ASP A 239 18.00 -19.64 -1.07
N GLY A 240 17.07 -18.84 -0.56
CA GLY A 240 17.13 -18.14 0.73
C GLY A 240 17.72 -16.71 0.66
N GLU A 241 17.86 -16.15 -0.54
CA GLU A 241 18.33 -14.77 -0.79
C GLU A 241 17.23 -13.71 -0.53
N SER A 242 17.39 -12.52 -1.11
CA SER A 242 16.41 -11.43 -1.03
C SER A 242 15.08 -11.79 -1.71
N GLU A 243 13.98 -11.50 -1.02
CA GLU A 243 12.63 -11.47 -1.58
C GLU A 243 12.54 -10.47 -2.73
N ARG A 244 11.84 -10.85 -3.81
CA ARG A 244 11.51 -10.01 -4.95
C ARG A 244 10.02 -10.11 -5.23
N GLU A 245 9.37 -8.98 -5.44
CA GLU A 245 7.97 -8.90 -5.84
C GLU A 245 7.88 -8.23 -7.22
N ILE A 246 7.12 -8.81 -8.13
CA ILE A 246 6.86 -8.32 -9.48
C ILE A 246 5.37 -8.38 -9.79
N ILE A 247 4.91 -7.58 -10.75
CA ILE A 247 3.58 -7.71 -11.35
C ILE A 247 3.77 -8.28 -12.76
N LEU A 248 3.39 -9.54 -12.96
CA LEU A 248 3.39 -10.19 -14.26
C LEU A 248 2.03 -9.92 -14.92
N ARG A 249 2.04 -9.17 -16.03
CA ARG A 249 0.83 -8.86 -16.80
C ARG A 249 0.40 -10.02 -17.67
N ALA A 250 -0.89 -10.08 -18.00
CA ALA A 250 -1.45 -11.05 -18.95
C ALA A 250 -0.62 -11.14 -20.26
N GLY A 251 -0.38 -12.37 -20.72
CA GLY A 251 0.42 -12.68 -21.91
C GLY A 251 1.93 -12.73 -21.68
N ASN A 252 2.46 -12.25 -20.55
CA ASN A 252 3.88 -12.29 -20.26
C ASN A 252 4.28 -13.54 -19.46
N SER A 253 5.55 -13.93 -19.60
CA SER A 253 6.20 -14.98 -18.81
C SER A 253 7.46 -14.45 -18.11
N VAL A 254 7.93 -15.20 -17.11
CA VAL A 254 9.19 -14.95 -16.40
C VAL A 254 9.88 -16.27 -16.07
N THR A 255 11.17 -16.36 -16.38
CA THR A 255 11.99 -17.54 -16.07
C THR A 255 13.06 -17.18 -15.04
N TRP A 256 13.15 -18.00 -14.00
CA TRP A 256 14.17 -17.92 -12.95
C TRP A 256 14.94 -19.25 -12.84
N LYS A 257 16.12 -19.20 -12.22
CA LYS A 257 16.97 -20.38 -11.96
C LYS A 257 17.44 -20.39 -10.49
N ALA A 258 17.61 -21.57 -9.90
CA ALA A 258 17.93 -21.78 -8.48
C ALA A 258 18.80 -23.03 -8.24
N LYS A 259 19.54 -23.06 -7.11
CA LYS A 259 20.37 -24.20 -6.65
C LYS A 259 19.66 -25.14 -5.69
N LYS A 260 18.86 -24.58 -4.79
CA LYS A 260 18.11 -25.26 -3.72
C LYS A 260 16.62 -25.25 -4.01
N GLY A 261 16.12 -24.15 -4.57
CA GLY A 261 14.70 -23.98 -4.86
C GLY A 261 14.14 -22.58 -4.61
N TYR A 262 12.82 -22.52 -4.52
CA TYR A 262 12.00 -21.31 -4.47
C TYR A 262 11.03 -21.34 -3.30
N LEU A 263 10.68 -20.15 -2.80
CA LEU A 263 9.50 -19.91 -1.95
C LEU A 263 8.67 -18.81 -2.61
N ILE A 264 7.40 -19.08 -2.91
CA ILE A 264 6.60 -18.28 -3.85
C ILE A 264 5.23 -17.93 -3.26
N SER A 265 4.73 -16.74 -3.54
CA SER A 265 3.32 -16.37 -3.38
C SER A 265 2.79 -15.72 -4.66
N ILE A 266 1.57 -16.08 -5.05
CA ILE A 266 0.94 -15.70 -6.33
C ILE A 266 -0.42 -15.09 -6.02
N GLY A 267 -0.67 -13.89 -6.53
CA GLY A 267 -1.86 -13.09 -6.24
C GLY A 267 -3.13 -13.43 -7.02
N ASN A 268 -2.98 -14.08 -8.18
CA ASN A 268 -4.08 -14.47 -9.06
C ASN A 268 -3.82 -15.87 -9.62
N VAL A 269 -4.10 -16.89 -8.79
CA VAL A 269 -3.73 -18.30 -9.05
C VAL A 269 -4.47 -18.87 -10.24
N ALA A 270 -5.75 -18.53 -10.41
CA ALA A 270 -6.57 -19.04 -11.51
C ALA A 270 -6.07 -18.59 -12.90
N GLY A 271 -5.40 -17.43 -12.98
CA GLY A 271 -4.82 -16.87 -14.20
C GLY A 271 -3.30 -17.00 -14.29
N THR A 272 -2.66 -17.93 -13.56
CA THR A 272 -1.21 -18.13 -13.57
C THR A 272 -0.85 -19.61 -13.79
N LYS A 273 -0.06 -19.92 -14.83
CA LYS A 273 0.53 -21.25 -15.07
C LYS A 273 2.00 -21.27 -14.65
N MET A 274 2.49 -22.43 -14.21
CA MET A 274 3.82 -22.56 -13.61
C MET A 274 4.47 -23.88 -14.02
N PHE A 275 5.72 -23.81 -14.49
CA PHE A 275 6.49 -24.93 -15.00
C PHE A 275 7.84 -25.02 -14.30
N LEU A 276 8.13 -26.14 -13.63
CA LEU A 276 9.43 -26.40 -13.01
C LEU A 276 10.18 -27.43 -13.86
N ASN A 277 11.38 -27.08 -14.33
CA ASN A 277 12.20 -27.91 -15.23
C ASN A 277 11.48 -28.34 -16.53
N GLY A 278 10.40 -27.64 -16.91
CA GLY A 278 9.54 -27.95 -18.06
C GLY A 278 8.23 -28.66 -17.71
N GLU A 279 8.09 -29.21 -16.50
CA GLU A 279 6.88 -29.90 -16.05
C GLU A 279 5.86 -28.93 -15.46
N GLU A 280 4.59 -28.98 -15.90
CA GLU A 280 3.52 -28.09 -15.42
C GLU A 280 3.08 -28.48 -14.00
N ILE A 281 3.33 -27.58 -13.04
CA ILE A 281 2.87 -27.75 -11.66
C ILE A 281 1.43 -27.25 -11.54
N LYS A 282 0.50 -28.18 -11.34
CA LYS A 282 -0.91 -27.89 -11.07
C LYS A 282 -1.08 -27.23 -9.71
N LEU A 283 -1.08 -25.89 -9.72
CA LEU A 283 -1.36 -25.06 -8.55
C LEU A 283 -2.72 -25.44 -7.92
N ARG A 284 -2.72 -25.78 -6.63
CA ARG A 284 -3.96 -25.93 -5.86
C ARG A 284 -4.64 -24.56 -5.73
N GLN A 285 -5.75 -24.37 -6.44
CA GLN A 285 -6.57 -23.15 -6.31
C GLN A 285 -7.16 -23.08 -4.88
N PRO A 286 -6.83 -22.05 -4.08
CA PRO A 286 -7.43 -21.87 -2.75
C PRO A 286 -8.78 -21.17 -2.85
N THR A 287 -9.54 -21.15 -1.76
CA THR A 287 -10.76 -20.32 -1.64
C THR A 287 -10.44 -18.82 -1.72
N SER A 288 -9.20 -18.43 -1.39
CA SER A 288 -8.62 -17.13 -1.76
C SER A 288 -7.95 -17.23 -3.13
N ASN A 289 -8.14 -16.24 -4.01
CA ASN A 289 -7.43 -16.18 -5.30
C ASN A 289 -5.89 -15.99 -5.15
N VAL A 290 -5.42 -15.79 -3.92
CA VAL A 290 -4.01 -15.73 -3.52
C VAL A 290 -3.58 -17.07 -2.92
N LEU A 291 -2.48 -17.64 -3.42
CA LEU A 291 -1.79 -18.80 -2.84
C LEU A 291 -0.41 -18.33 -2.34
N THR A 292 -0.06 -18.69 -1.10
CA THR A 292 1.07 -18.10 -0.36
C THR A 292 2.03 -19.18 0.12
N MET A 293 3.34 -18.89 0.16
CA MET A 293 4.39 -19.77 0.70
C MET A 293 4.53 -21.15 0.02
N ILE A 294 4.29 -21.24 -1.29
CA ILE A 294 4.58 -22.44 -2.10
C ILE A 294 6.08 -22.69 -2.06
N ARG A 295 6.52 -23.90 -1.70
CA ARG A 295 7.93 -24.30 -1.73
C ARG A 295 8.18 -25.20 -2.94
N LEU A 296 9.19 -24.89 -3.75
CA LEU A 296 9.56 -25.69 -4.94
C LEU A 296 11.05 -26.05 -4.91
N PRO A 297 11.45 -27.30 -5.26
CA PRO A 297 10.58 -28.46 -5.43
C PRO A 297 9.81 -28.78 -4.15
N ASP A 298 8.64 -29.40 -4.29
CA ASP A 298 7.88 -29.89 -3.14
C ASP A 298 8.68 -30.98 -2.42
N SER A 299 8.65 -30.97 -1.09
CA SER A 299 9.57 -31.78 -0.26
C SER A 299 9.13 -33.25 -0.12
N ASP A 300 7.97 -33.61 -0.66
CA ASP A 300 7.41 -34.98 -0.71
C ASP A 300 7.71 -35.72 -2.03
N SER A 301 8.73 -35.28 -2.79
CA SER A 301 9.07 -35.80 -4.13
C SER A 301 10.50 -36.39 -4.22
N GLN A 302 10.90 -37.14 -3.18
CA GLN A 302 12.17 -37.89 -3.07
C GLN A 302 11.88 -39.28 -2.48
#